data_AF-A0A7S0KZ84-F1
#
_entry.id   AF-A0A7S0KZ84-F1
#
_cell.length_a   1.000
_cell.length_b   1.000
_cell.length_c   1.000
_cell.angle_alpha   90.00
_cell.angle_beta   90.00
_cell.angle_gamma   90.00
#
_symmetry.space_group_name_H-M   'P 1'
#
loop_
_entity.id
_entity.type
_entity.pdbx_description
1 polymer ?
#
loop_
_entity_poly.entity_id
_entity_poly.type
_entity_poly.pdbx_seq_one_letter_code
_entity_poly.pdbx_strand_id
1 'polypeptide(L)'
;PFGAGPRKCVGDQFALLEGAVSLVMLLRRFEFELDMDAVAPEKLDAANPDKSIGTVGMKAAATIHTADGLFCKVRERFPGQTDLPAYPKATRASKPPLEVEEEKLVAA
;
A
#
# COMPACT_ATOMS: atom_id res chain seq x y z
N PRO A 1 6.41 13.46 -12.28
CA PRO A 1 5.14 13.53 -11.49
C PRO A 1 4.62 14.96 -11.29
N PHE A 2 5.48 15.98 -11.16
CA PHE A 2 5.08 17.35 -10.78
C PHE A 2 5.15 18.41 -11.90
N GLY A 3 5.03 17.97 -13.15
CA GLY A 3 5.24 18.83 -14.33
C GLY A 3 6.70 19.20 -14.55
N ALA A 4 6.94 20.17 -15.44
CA ALA A 4 8.26 20.71 -15.77
C ALA A 4 8.14 22.17 -16.28
N GLY A 5 9.26 22.90 -16.31
CA GLY A 5 9.33 24.27 -16.83
C GLY A 5 8.83 25.35 -15.86
N PRO A 6 8.46 26.56 -16.36
CA PRO A 6 8.13 27.72 -15.52
C PRO A 6 6.84 27.56 -14.70
N ARG A 7 6.07 26.50 -14.96
CA ARG A 7 4.83 26.15 -14.23
C ARG A 7 4.96 24.81 -13.51
N LYS A 8 6.19 24.37 -13.19
CA LYS A 8 6.41 23.20 -12.34
C LYS A 8 5.73 23.40 -10.99
N CYS A 9 5.33 22.31 -10.33
CA CYS A 9 4.81 22.39 -8.97
C CYS A 9 5.83 23.09 -8.05
N VAL A 10 5.36 24.07 -7.29
CA VAL A 10 6.16 24.75 -6.26
C VAL A 10 6.39 23.86 -5.04
N GLY A 11 5.48 22.92 -4.79
CA GLY A 11 5.53 21.96 -3.68
C GLY A 11 6.09 20.58 -4.06
N ASP A 12 6.88 20.46 -5.13
CA ASP A 12 7.42 19.16 -5.58
C ASP A 12 8.24 18.45 -4.48
N GLN A 13 9.16 19.16 -3.83
CA GLN A 13 9.98 18.60 -2.74
C GLN A 13 9.15 18.28 -1.51
N PHE A 14 8.17 19.14 -1.21
CA PHE A 14 7.27 18.93 -0.08
C PHE A 14 6.44 17.65 -0.27
N ALA A 15 5.79 17.50 -1.43
CA ALA A 15 4.95 16.33 -1.72
C ALA A 15 5.74 15.01 -1.74
N LEU A 16 6.99 15.04 -2.23
CA LEU A 16 7.87 13.86 -2.18
C LEU A 16 8.18 13.44 -0.75
N LEU A 17 8.55 14.40 0.11
CA LEU A 17 8.87 14.12 1.50
C LEU A 17 7.61 13.67 2.28
N GLU A 18 6.51 14.38 2.12
CA GLU A 18 5.24 14.08 2.79
C GLU A 18 4.74 12.69 2.41
N GLY A 19 4.72 12.36 1.12
CA GLY A 19 4.29 11.04 0.65
C GLY A 19 5.18 9.91 1.16
N ALA A 20 6.50 10.10 1.12
CA ALA A 20 7.45 9.09 1.59
C ALA A 20 7.35 8.87 3.11
N VAL A 21 7.33 9.95 3.90
CA VAL A 21 7.23 9.85 5.37
C VAL A 21 5.90 9.22 5.78
N SER A 22 4.79 9.65 5.17
CA SER A 22 3.47 9.09 5.47
C SER A 22 3.41 7.59 5.18
N LEU A 23 3.89 7.17 4.00
CA LEU A 23 3.91 5.75 3.63
C LEU A 23 4.79 4.92 4.57
N VAL A 24 6.00 5.39 4.87
CA VAL A 24 6.93 4.68 5.78
C VAL A 24 6.35 4.57 7.19
N MET A 25 5.72 5.64 7.70
CA MET A 25 5.11 5.60 9.04
C MET A 25 3.92 4.63 9.11
N LEU A 26 3.10 4.58 8.07
CA LEU A 26 1.99 3.61 7.97
C LEU A 26 2.51 2.17 7.95
N LEU A 27 3.46 1.85 7.06
CA LEU A 27 4.01 0.50 6.92
C LEU A 27 4.80 0.03 8.15
N ARG A 28 5.40 0.97 8.90
CA ARG A 28 6.13 0.66 10.13
C ARG A 28 5.19 0.26 11.27
N ARG A 29 3.98 0.81 11.30
CA ARG A 29 3.00 0.61 12.38
C ARG A 29 1.98 -0.47 12.05
N PHE A 30 1.63 -0.61 10.78
CA PHE A 30 0.49 -1.41 10.35
C PHE A 30 0.86 -2.35 9.21
N GLU A 31 0.14 -3.46 9.17
CA GLU A 31 0.05 -4.37 8.04
C GLU A 31 -1.31 -4.19 7.38
N PHE A 32 -1.32 -4.22 6.04
CA PHE A 32 -2.49 -3.95 5.21
C PHE A 32 -2.76 -5.17 4.34
N GLU A 33 -3.98 -5.69 4.42
CA GLU A 33 -4.51 -6.71 3.51
C GLU A 33 -5.71 -6.12 2.77
N LEU A 34 -5.83 -6.35 1.47
CA LEU A 34 -6.94 -5.83 0.69
C LEU A 34 -8.24 -6.53 1.11
N ASP A 35 -9.27 -5.76 1.45
CA ASP A 35 -10.57 -6.30 1.86
C ASP A 35 -11.50 -6.43 0.66
N MET A 36 -11.46 -7.60 0.02
CA MET A 36 -12.31 -7.89 -1.13
C MET A 36 -13.76 -8.17 -0.74
N ASP A 37 -14.05 -8.49 0.53
CA ASP A 37 -15.41 -8.73 1.02
C ASP A 37 -16.18 -7.42 1.21
N ALA A 38 -15.46 -6.35 1.58
CA ALA A 38 -16.00 -5.01 1.72
C ALA A 38 -16.33 -4.35 0.36
N VAL A 39 -15.74 -4.84 -0.72
CA VAL A 39 -16.12 -4.42 -2.07
C VAL A 39 -17.31 -5.26 -2.51
N ALA A 40 -18.41 -4.60 -2.87
CA ALA A 40 -19.63 -5.27 -3.27
C ALA A 40 -19.33 -6.35 -4.35
N PRO A 41 -19.67 -7.63 -4.10
CA PRO A 41 -19.19 -8.76 -4.90
C PRO A 41 -19.69 -8.72 -6.35
N GLU A 42 -20.79 -8.01 -6.64
CA GLU A 42 -21.27 -7.76 -8.00
C GLU A 42 -20.36 -6.86 -8.84
N LYS A 43 -19.45 -6.10 -8.20
CA LYS A 43 -18.47 -5.23 -8.87
C LYS A 43 -17.11 -5.90 -9.07
N LEU A 44 -16.98 -7.15 -8.61
CA LEU A 44 -15.81 -7.98 -8.80
C LEU A 44 -15.80 -8.51 -10.24
N ASP A 45 -14.67 -8.38 -10.95
CA ASP A 45 -14.54 -8.98 -12.27
C ASP A 45 -14.61 -10.51 -12.15
N ALA A 46 -15.69 -11.11 -12.65
CA ALA A 46 -15.91 -12.55 -12.64
C ALA A 46 -14.84 -13.32 -13.43
N ALA A 47 -14.11 -12.63 -14.34
CA ALA A 47 -13.05 -13.23 -15.14
C ALA A 47 -11.69 -13.23 -14.44
N ASN A 48 -11.52 -12.56 -13.29
CA ASN A 48 -10.27 -12.59 -12.55
C ASN A 48 -10.25 -13.72 -11.50
N PRO A 49 -9.42 -14.76 -11.67
CA PRO A 49 -9.34 -15.88 -10.73
C PRO A 49 -8.85 -15.47 -9.33
N ASP A 50 -8.00 -14.45 -9.23
CA ASP A 50 -7.41 -14.03 -7.96
C ASP A 50 -8.25 -12.98 -7.22
N LYS A 51 -9.34 -12.48 -7.84
CA LYS A 51 -10.23 -11.41 -7.34
C LYS A 51 -9.54 -10.08 -6.97
N SER A 52 -8.20 -10.04 -6.96
CA SER A 52 -7.32 -8.98 -6.43
C SER A 52 -6.96 -7.91 -7.47
N ILE A 53 -7.10 -8.23 -8.75
CA ILE A 53 -6.70 -7.41 -9.90
C ILE A 53 -7.96 -7.00 -10.68
N GLY A 54 -8.30 -5.71 -10.64
CA GLY A 54 -9.37 -5.14 -11.47
C GLY A 54 -10.58 -4.58 -10.73
N THR A 55 -10.74 -4.85 -9.44
CA THR A 55 -11.94 -4.42 -8.69
C THR A 55 -11.87 -2.97 -8.19
N VAL A 56 -10.68 -2.46 -7.87
CA VAL A 56 -10.53 -1.05 -7.44
C VAL A 56 -10.59 -0.17 -8.70
N GLY A 57 -11.81 0.11 -9.17
CA GLY A 57 -12.05 0.96 -10.33
C GLY A 57 -11.47 2.36 -10.15
N MET A 58 -11.25 3.08 -11.26
CA MET A 58 -10.67 4.43 -11.24
C MET A 58 -11.61 5.46 -11.87
N LYS A 59 -11.71 6.63 -11.25
CA LYS A 59 -12.36 7.82 -11.81
C LYS A 59 -11.37 8.98 -11.84
N ALA A 60 -11.08 9.49 -13.04
CA ALA A 60 -10.14 10.58 -13.23
C ALA A 60 -10.86 11.95 -13.24
N ALA A 61 -10.28 12.91 -12.52
CA ALA A 61 -10.62 14.33 -12.59
C ALA A 61 -9.33 15.15 -12.43
N ALA A 62 -9.28 16.10 -11.50
CA ALA A 62 -8.03 16.76 -11.11
C ALA A 62 -7.01 15.79 -10.48
N THR A 63 -7.52 14.76 -9.80
CA THR A 63 -6.77 13.63 -9.25
C THR A 63 -7.45 12.32 -9.64
N ILE A 64 -6.74 11.19 -9.49
CA ILE A 64 -7.30 9.86 -9.73
C ILE A 64 -7.90 9.36 -8.41
N HIS A 65 -9.19 9.06 -8.41
CA HIS A 65 -9.92 8.50 -7.28
C HIS A 65 -10.29 7.04 -7.56
N THR A 66 -10.45 6.25 -6.51
CA THR A 66 -11.13 4.96 -6.61
C THR A 66 -12.61 5.17 -6.91
N ALA A 67 -13.20 4.31 -7.74
CA ALA A 67 -14.63 4.37 -8.06
C ALA A 67 -15.50 4.09 -6.83
N ASP A 68 -15.12 3.08 -6.03
CA ASP A 68 -15.94 2.55 -4.93
C ASP A 68 -15.22 2.50 -3.58
N GLY A 69 -13.97 2.98 -3.52
CA GLY A 69 -13.12 2.95 -2.33
C GLY A 69 -11.96 1.97 -2.45
N LEU A 70 -11.00 2.09 -1.52
CA LEU A 70 -9.91 1.15 -1.31
C LEU A 70 -10.01 0.63 0.13
N PHE A 71 -10.73 -0.47 0.30
CA PHE A 71 -10.93 -1.08 1.62
C PHE A 71 -9.78 -2.01 1.94
N CYS A 72 -9.19 -1.85 3.13
CA CYS A 72 -8.13 -2.71 3.62
C CYS A 72 -8.44 -3.16 5.06
N LYS A 73 -8.17 -4.43 5.35
CA LYS A 73 -8.05 -4.94 6.72
C LYS A 73 -6.70 -4.46 7.25
N VAL A 74 -6.72 -3.72 8.35
CA VAL A 74 -5.52 -3.12 8.96
C VAL A 74 -5.25 -3.82 10.28
N ARG A 75 -4.00 -4.26 10.49
CA ARG A 75 -3.53 -4.84 11.75
C ARG A 75 -2.32 -4.08 12.26
N GLU A 76 -2.23 -3.86 13.57
CA GLU A 76 -1.00 -3.31 14.16
C GLU A 76 0.13 -4.33 14.04
N ARG A 77 1.26 -3.91 13.46
CA ARG A 77 2.46 -4.74 13.31
C ARG A 77 3.10 -5.06 14.66
N PHE A 78 3.01 -4.12 15.61
CA PHE A 78 3.54 -4.24 16.97
C PHE A 78 2.46 -3.83 17.99
N PRO A 79 1.50 -4.71 18.30
CA PRO A 79 0.37 -4.37 19.16
C PRO A 79 0.82 -4.01 20.58
N GLY A 80 0.31 -2.89 21.10
CA GLY A 80 0.61 -2.42 22.45
C GLY A 80 1.95 -1.71 22.64
N GLN A 81 2.70 -1.46 21.56
CA GLN A 81 3.97 -0.72 21.62
C GLN A 81 3.82 0.68 20.98
N THR A 82 3.67 1.71 21.81
CA THR A 82 3.58 3.12 21.36
C THR A 82 4.92 3.65 20.84
N ASP A 83 6.02 3.14 21.39
CA ASP A 83 7.38 3.49 20.99
C ASP A 83 7.92 2.43 20.04
N LEU A 84 7.76 2.66 18.74
CA LEU A 84 8.28 1.76 17.72
C LEU A 84 9.80 1.57 17.94
N PRO A 85 10.29 0.33 18.04
CA PRO A 85 11.70 0.07 18.33
C PRO A 85 12.58 0.80 17.31
N ALA A 86 13.63 1.50 17.77
CA ALA A 86 14.54 2.25 16.91
C ALA A 86 14.84 1.44 15.64
N TYR A 87 14.73 2.06 14.46
CA TYR A 87 14.93 1.35 13.19
C TYR A 87 16.20 0.50 13.32
N PRO A 88 16.09 -0.84 13.29
CA PRO A 88 17.23 -1.68 13.54
C PRO A 88 18.26 -1.33 12.47
N LYS A 89 19.45 -0.87 12.89
CA LYS A 89 20.57 -0.69 11.97
C LYS A 89 20.68 -2.00 11.20
N ALA A 90 20.58 -1.95 9.88
CA ALA A 90 20.45 -3.14 9.04
C ALA A 90 21.63 -4.11 9.27
N THR A 91 21.48 -5.00 10.24
CA THR A 91 22.28 -6.21 10.37
C THR A 91 21.55 -7.26 9.57
N ARG A 92 22.27 -8.04 8.76
CA ARG A 92 21.75 -9.01 7.78
C ARG A 92 20.67 -9.98 8.30
N ALA A 93 20.50 -10.09 9.62
CA ALA A 93 19.52 -10.93 10.32
C ALA A 93 18.18 -10.23 10.67
N SER A 94 18.05 -8.91 10.54
CA SER A 94 16.87 -8.15 10.98
C SER A 94 15.80 -7.97 9.90
N LYS A 95 15.77 -8.83 8.87
CA LYS A 95 14.63 -8.84 7.94
C LYS A 95 13.42 -9.31 8.78
N PRO A 96 12.44 -8.45 9.13
CA PRO A 96 11.19 -8.95 9.68
C PRO A 96 10.60 -9.92 8.64
N PRO A 97 9.83 -10.94 9.05
CA PRO A 97 9.33 -11.94 8.11
C PRO A 97 8.43 -11.21 7.11
N LEU A 98 8.98 -10.92 5.93
CA LEU A 98 8.23 -10.90 4.71
C LEU A 98 8.28 -12.35 4.25
N GLU A 99 7.53 -13.22 4.95
CA GLU A 99 7.14 -14.50 4.40
C GLU A 99 6.12 -14.19 3.30
N VAL A 100 6.64 -13.74 2.15
CA VAL A 100 6.01 -14.05 0.89
C VAL A 100 6.42 -15.50 0.65
N GLU A 101 5.44 -16.40 0.71
CA GLU A 101 5.50 -17.78 0.24
C GLU A 101 5.94 -17.82 -1.24
N GLU A 102 7.22 -17.56 -1.52
CA GLU A 102 7.84 -17.71 -2.85
C GLU A 102 8.23 -19.18 -3.13
N GLU A 103 8.07 -20.08 -2.16
CA GLU A 103 8.58 -21.47 -2.25
C GLU A 103 7.56 -22.53 -2.70
N LYS A 104 6.38 -22.15 -3.22
CA LYS A 104 5.44 -23.13 -3.80
C LYS A 104 5.11 -22.98 -5.29
N LEU A 105 5.68 -22.00 -6.00
CA LEU A 105 5.42 -21.82 -7.43
C LEU A 105 6.53 -22.33 -8.37
N VAL A 106 7.61 -22.91 -7.84
CA VAL A 106 8.73 -23.43 -8.67
C VAL A 106 8.80 -24.97 -8.67
N ALA A 107 7.85 -25.66 -8.03
CA ALA A 107 7.88 -27.13 -7.89
C ALA A 107 6.53 -27.84 -8.14
N ALA A 108 5.71 -27.34 -9.08
CA ALA A 108 4.56 -28.07 -9.62
C ALA A 108 4.45 -27.87 -11.14
#